data_AF-A0A7X3XKL5-F1
#
_entry.id   AF-A0A7X3XKL5-F1
#
_cell.length_a   1.000
_cell.length_b   1.000
_cell.length_c   1.000
_cell.angle_alpha   90.00
_cell.angle_beta   90.00
_cell.angle_gamma   90.00
#
_symmetry.space_group_name_H-M   'P 1'
#
loop_
_entity.id
_entity.type
_entity.pdbx_description
1 polymer ?
#
loop_
_entity_poly.entity_id
_entity_poly.type
_entity_poly.pdbx_seq_one_letter_code
_entity_poly.pdbx_strand_id
1 'polypeptide(L)'
;MKTSDNKIILSLDSDAEVSVKGFIAPIEYTQYNFHVDWDTLANLRVAEPEKQYPTSIFCDFLPQAAISIGVPWEIKHAGALELLKQLHPQTVVDVFRGPTVGHQDWTVVVIDTTAFGNGGILTIDVEIGREDSEAAFYLLDGDKELSTEETVPKDKITWVWGEPGDTRQIEHGFDKGQLFKLGVIGVWVKDEPCINAFHAKISVVEK
;
A
#
# COMPACT_ATOMS: atom_id res chain seq x y z
N MET A 1 -12.37 -51.11 17.98
CA MET A 1 -11.26 -50.13 18.16
C MET A 1 -11.85 -48.88 18.77
N LYS A 2 -11.41 -48.48 19.97
CA LYS A 2 -11.75 -47.17 20.55
C LYS A 2 -10.79 -46.16 19.92
N THR A 3 -11.28 -45.28 19.07
CA THR A 3 -10.54 -44.09 18.64
C THR A 3 -10.48 -43.14 19.83
N SER A 4 -9.29 -42.97 20.40
CA SER A 4 -9.05 -41.94 21.42
C SER A 4 -9.44 -40.58 20.83
N ASP A 5 -10.17 -39.76 21.60
CA ASP A 5 -10.47 -38.37 21.22
C ASP A 5 -9.18 -37.54 21.25
N ASN A 6 -8.37 -37.63 20.19
CA ASN A 6 -7.14 -36.88 20.05
C ASN A 6 -7.47 -35.41 19.73
N LYS A 7 -7.72 -34.64 20.79
CA LYS A 7 -7.94 -33.19 20.73
C LYS A 7 -6.76 -32.44 21.29
N ILE A 8 -6.47 -31.28 20.72
CA ILE A 8 -5.40 -30.38 21.17
C ILE A 8 -6.03 -29.06 21.60
N ILE A 9 -5.52 -28.50 22.70
CA ILE A 9 -5.82 -27.14 23.15
C ILE A 9 -4.51 -26.37 23.09
N LEU A 10 -4.53 -25.21 22.43
CA LEU A 10 -3.42 -24.29 22.36
C LEU A 10 -3.83 -23.01 23.11
N SER A 11 -2.98 -22.54 24.01
CA SER A 11 -3.20 -21.31 24.76
C SER A 11 -1.93 -20.47 24.75
N LEU A 12 -2.08 -19.16 24.61
CA LEU A 12 -1.02 -18.19 24.80
C LEU A 12 -1.25 -17.47 26.12
N ASP A 13 -0.16 -17.16 26.80
CA ASP A 13 -0.19 -16.33 28.01
C ASP A 13 -0.57 -14.89 27.62
N SER A 14 -1.58 -14.32 28.26
CA SER A 14 -2.13 -13.00 27.92
C SER A 14 -1.19 -11.84 28.25
N ASP A 15 -0.23 -12.07 29.14
CA ASP A 15 0.67 -11.02 29.63
C ASP A 15 1.99 -10.96 28.85
N ALA A 16 2.13 -11.80 27.81
CA ALA A 16 3.31 -11.85 26.97
C ALA A 16 3.17 -10.97 25.71
N GLU A 17 4.29 -10.44 25.26
CA GLU A 17 4.43 -9.76 23.97
C GLU A 17 5.22 -10.65 22.99
N VAL A 18 4.87 -10.57 21.71
CA VAL A 18 5.56 -11.32 20.66
C VAL A 18 6.25 -10.32 19.73
N SER A 19 7.57 -10.46 19.57
CA SER A 19 8.32 -9.74 18.54
C SER A 19 8.21 -10.47 17.20
N VAL A 20 7.71 -9.77 16.18
CA VAL A 20 7.61 -10.28 14.81
C VAL A 20 8.64 -9.58 13.95
N LYS A 21 9.48 -10.37 13.28
CA LYS A 21 10.45 -9.89 12.30
C LYS A 21 9.94 -10.14 10.89
N GLY A 22 9.61 -9.05 10.19
CA GLY A 22 9.19 -9.10 8.80
C GLY A 22 10.39 -9.08 7.86
N PHE A 23 10.33 -9.86 6.78
CA PHE A 23 11.30 -9.76 5.68
C PHE A 23 10.60 -9.94 4.34
N ILE A 24 11.00 -9.15 3.35
CA ILE A 24 10.69 -9.38 1.94
C ILE A 24 11.97 -9.94 1.34
N ALA A 25 11.91 -11.16 0.81
CA ALA A 25 13.04 -11.73 0.09
C ALA A 25 13.28 -10.90 -1.18
N PRO A 26 14.56 -10.61 -1.54
CA PRO A 26 14.86 -9.97 -2.82
C PRO A 26 14.21 -10.74 -3.97
N ILE A 27 13.73 -10.01 -4.98
CA ILE A 27 13.24 -10.63 -6.21
C ILE A 27 14.45 -11.26 -6.90
N GLU A 28 14.53 -12.59 -6.91
CA GLU A 28 15.58 -13.30 -7.65
C GLU A 28 15.21 -13.32 -9.15
N TYR A 29 16.13 -12.83 -10.00
CA TYR A 29 16.19 -12.99 -11.45
C TYR A 29 14.84 -13.18 -12.18
N THR A 30 14.30 -12.06 -12.68
CA THR A 30 13.19 -12.07 -13.65
C THR A 30 13.76 -12.04 -15.06
N GLN A 31 13.07 -12.63 -16.05
CA GLN A 31 13.52 -12.73 -17.46
C GLN A 31 14.08 -11.43 -18.07
N TYR A 32 13.62 -10.26 -17.60
CA TYR A 32 14.01 -8.95 -18.12
C TYR A 32 14.74 -8.06 -17.11
N ASN A 33 14.95 -8.52 -15.86
CA ASN A 33 15.66 -7.80 -14.80
C ASN A 33 15.24 -6.33 -14.55
N PHE A 34 14.01 -5.93 -14.88
CA PHE A 34 13.52 -4.56 -14.67
C PHE A 34 13.64 -4.06 -13.22
N HIS A 35 13.68 -4.97 -12.24
CA HIS A 35 13.84 -4.66 -10.82
C HIS A 35 15.29 -4.33 -10.43
N VAL A 36 16.30 -4.68 -11.25
CA VAL A 36 17.73 -4.46 -10.96
C VAL A 36 18.10 -2.99 -11.13
N ASP A 37 17.53 -2.32 -12.12
CA ASP A 37 17.78 -0.90 -12.39
C ASP A 37 16.91 0.02 -11.52
N TRP A 38 15.96 -0.54 -10.78
CA TRP A 38 15.08 0.19 -9.86
C TRP A 38 15.49 -0.05 -8.42
N ASP A 39 16.32 0.86 -7.89
CA ASP A 39 16.85 0.81 -6.54
C ASP A 39 15.75 0.59 -5.48
N THR A 40 14.56 1.19 -5.68
CA THR A 40 13.39 1.00 -4.83
C THR A 40 12.88 -0.45 -4.79
N LEU A 41 12.83 -1.14 -5.92
CA LEU A 41 12.39 -2.55 -5.99
C LEU A 41 13.49 -3.49 -5.50
N ALA A 42 14.74 -3.21 -5.86
CA ALA A 42 15.90 -3.98 -5.39
C ALA A 42 16.06 -3.91 -3.87
N ASN A 43 15.65 -2.79 -3.26
CA ASN A 43 15.71 -2.56 -1.81
C ASN A 43 14.33 -2.59 -1.14
N LEU A 44 13.32 -3.24 -1.74
CA LEU A 44 12.00 -3.33 -1.14
C LEU A 44 12.10 -3.96 0.26
N ARG A 45 11.65 -3.22 1.28
CA ARG A 45 11.69 -3.65 2.68
C ARG A 45 10.29 -3.63 3.25
N VAL A 46 10.08 -4.48 4.27
CA VAL A 46 8.85 -4.41 5.07
C VAL A 46 8.71 -3.03 5.71
N ALA A 47 7.47 -2.58 5.93
CA ALA A 47 7.19 -1.29 6.53
C ALA A 47 7.81 -1.16 7.93
N GLU A 48 7.69 -2.22 8.71
CA GLU A 48 8.19 -2.32 10.08
C GLU A 48 9.02 -3.62 10.22
N PRO A 49 10.37 -3.55 10.14
CA PRO A 49 11.23 -4.74 10.14
C PRO A 49 11.12 -5.57 11.42
N GLU A 50 10.84 -4.90 12.53
CA GLU A 50 10.57 -5.54 13.81
C GLU A 50 9.46 -4.75 14.52
N LYS A 51 8.43 -5.46 14.99
CA LYS A 51 7.34 -4.87 15.77
C LYS A 51 6.89 -5.82 16.86
N GLN A 52 6.64 -5.25 18.04
CA GLN A 52 6.04 -5.96 19.15
C GLN A 52 4.53 -5.92 19.01
N TYR A 53 3.90 -7.08 19.18
CA TYR A 53 2.46 -7.24 19.17
C TYR A 53 2.00 -7.86 20.48
N PRO A 54 0.84 -7.44 21.01
CA PRO A 54 0.23 -8.13 22.14
C PRO A 54 -0.18 -9.53 21.70
N THR A 55 -0.10 -10.50 22.62
CA THR A 55 -0.52 -11.90 22.39
C THR A 55 -1.97 -12.03 21.95
N SER A 56 -2.83 -11.05 22.25
CA SER A 56 -4.22 -11.01 21.78
C SER A 56 -4.34 -11.06 20.26
N ILE A 57 -3.37 -10.51 19.50
CA ILE A 57 -3.33 -10.63 18.03
C ILE A 57 -3.08 -12.08 17.60
N PHE A 58 -2.28 -12.83 18.35
CA PHE A 58 -1.96 -14.23 18.04
C PHE A 58 -3.06 -15.20 18.45
N CYS A 59 -3.88 -14.84 19.45
CA CYS A 59 -5.08 -15.60 19.81
C CYS A 59 -6.05 -15.76 18.63
N ASP A 60 -6.06 -14.81 17.69
CA ASP A 60 -6.89 -14.89 16.48
C ASP A 60 -6.45 -15.99 15.49
N PHE A 61 -5.22 -16.51 15.63
CA PHE A 61 -4.71 -17.65 14.87
C PHE A 61 -4.94 -18.99 15.57
N LEU A 62 -5.37 -18.96 16.83
CA LEU A 62 -5.64 -20.16 17.60
C LEU A 62 -7.11 -20.57 17.45
N PRO A 63 -7.39 -21.88 17.52
CA PRO A 63 -8.76 -22.35 17.55
C PRO A 63 -9.42 -21.94 18.89
N GLN A 64 -10.64 -21.41 18.83
CA GLN A 64 -11.39 -20.98 20.02
C GLN A 64 -11.80 -22.14 20.95
N ALA A 65 -11.73 -23.37 20.44
CA ALA A 65 -12.07 -24.59 21.16
C ALA A 65 -11.13 -25.72 20.76
N ALA A 66 -11.17 -26.82 21.52
CA ALA A 66 -10.36 -27.99 21.23
C ALA A 66 -10.69 -28.57 19.84
N ILE A 67 -9.67 -28.73 18.99
CA ILE A 67 -9.80 -29.24 17.63
C ILE A 67 -9.19 -30.63 17.49
N SER A 68 -9.72 -31.40 16.53
CA SER A 68 -9.18 -32.69 16.15
C SER A 68 -7.96 -32.54 15.25
N ILE A 69 -6.98 -33.43 15.43
CA ILE A 69 -5.77 -33.46 14.59
C ILE A 69 -6.14 -33.67 13.12
N GLY A 70 -5.58 -32.85 12.23
CA GLY A 70 -5.80 -32.91 10.79
C GLY A 70 -7.06 -32.17 10.31
N VAL A 71 -7.84 -31.59 11.22
CA VAL A 71 -8.98 -30.73 10.85
C VAL A 71 -8.51 -29.28 10.81
N PRO A 72 -8.60 -28.60 9.65
CA PRO A 72 -8.28 -27.17 9.56
C PRO A 72 -9.30 -26.34 10.35
N TRP A 73 -8.88 -25.18 10.85
CA TRP A 73 -9.76 -24.20 11.47
C TRP A 73 -9.60 -22.84 10.79
N GLU A 74 -10.64 -22.02 10.90
CA GLU A 74 -10.66 -20.67 10.37
C GLU A 74 -9.87 -19.72 11.28
N ILE A 75 -8.98 -18.95 10.67
CA ILE A 75 -8.23 -17.89 11.34
C ILE A 75 -9.07 -16.62 11.28
N LYS A 76 -9.19 -15.91 12.40
CA LYS A 76 -9.88 -14.63 12.41
C LYS A 76 -9.10 -13.60 11.58
N HIS A 77 -9.80 -12.95 10.66
CA HIS A 77 -9.21 -12.00 9.73
C HIS A 77 -8.55 -10.78 10.41
N ALA A 78 -9.02 -10.37 11.59
CA ALA A 78 -8.53 -9.16 12.27
C ALA A 78 -7.05 -9.29 12.68
N GLY A 79 -6.67 -10.32 13.43
CA GLY A 79 -5.27 -10.56 13.79
C GLY A 79 -4.36 -10.82 12.60
N ALA A 80 -4.84 -11.54 11.58
CA ALA A 80 -4.11 -11.75 10.32
C ALA A 80 -3.82 -10.44 9.58
N LEU A 81 -4.82 -9.57 9.47
CA LEU A 81 -4.66 -8.26 8.83
C LEU A 81 -3.66 -7.39 9.59
N GLU A 82 -3.69 -7.40 10.92
CA GLU A 82 -2.78 -6.59 11.73
C GLU A 82 -1.31 -6.98 11.54
N LEU A 83 -1.02 -8.29 11.41
CA LEU A 83 0.33 -8.74 11.04
C LEU A 83 0.69 -8.39 9.59
N LEU A 84 -0.26 -8.50 8.66
CA LEU A 84 -0.02 -8.18 7.24
C LEU A 84 0.27 -6.69 7.01
N LYS A 85 -0.30 -5.79 7.83
CA LYS A 85 0.05 -4.36 7.80
C LYS A 85 1.54 -4.12 8.05
N GLN A 86 2.21 -4.95 8.84
CA GLN A 86 3.67 -4.91 9.03
C GLN A 86 4.43 -5.14 7.72
N LEU A 87 3.89 -6.05 6.91
CA LEU A 87 4.51 -6.54 5.68
C LEU A 87 4.11 -5.73 4.45
N HIS A 88 3.06 -4.92 4.55
CA HIS A 88 2.60 -4.08 3.47
C HIS A 88 3.31 -2.73 3.60
N PRO A 89 4.47 -2.50 2.94
CA PRO A 89 4.91 -1.14 2.74
C PRO A 89 3.75 -0.48 2.01
N GLN A 90 3.24 0.62 2.56
CA GLN A 90 2.24 1.45 1.90
C GLN A 90 2.90 2.19 0.71
N THR A 91 3.81 1.51 0.01
CA THR A 91 4.62 2.03 -1.09
C THR A 91 4.08 1.48 -2.39
N VAL A 92 3.80 2.35 -3.34
CA VAL A 92 3.37 2.02 -4.68
C VAL A 92 4.49 2.42 -5.61
N VAL A 93 4.89 1.51 -6.50
CA VAL A 93 5.78 1.85 -7.62
C VAL A 93 5.01 1.58 -8.89
N ASP A 94 4.83 2.60 -9.71
CA ASP A 94 4.10 2.50 -10.98
C ASP A 94 4.66 3.50 -11.99
N VAL A 95 4.16 3.45 -13.22
CA VAL A 95 4.56 4.32 -14.32
C VAL A 95 3.45 5.28 -14.66
N PHE A 96 3.81 6.47 -15.14
CA PHE A 96 2.89 7.41 -15.77
C PHE A 96 3.39 7.74 -17.17
N ARG A 97 2.46 8.13 -18.03
CA ARG A 97 2.78 8.50 -19.42
C ARG A 97 2.43 9.96 -19.65
N GLY A 98 3.31 10.64 -20.39
CA GLY A 98 2.98 11.88 -21.03
C GLY A 98 1.82 11.66 -22.01
N PRO A 99 0.82 12.54 -22.03
CA PRO A 99 -0.30 12.45 -22.96
C PRO A 99 0.17 12.37 -24.41
N THR A 100 -0.41 11.44 -25.17
CA THR A 100 -0.26 11.37 -26.63
C THR A 100 -1.50 12.00 -27.24
N VAL A 101 -1.35 13.16 -27.90
CA VAL A 101 -2.38 13.93 -28.64
C VAL A 101 -3.84 13.61 -28.26
N GLY A 102 -4.42 14.44 -27.38
CA GLY A 102 -5.87 14.51 -27.17
C GLY A 102 -6.46 13.64 -26.06
N HIS A 103 -5.69 12.72 -25.45
CA HIS A 103 -6.16 11.90 -24.33
C HIS A 103 -5.17 11.88 -23.16
N GLN A 104 -5.71 12.03 -21.95
CA GLN A 104 -4.98 11.82 -20.69
C GLN A 104 -4.86 10.32 -20.40
N ASP A 105 -3.65 9.85 -20.07
CA ASP A 105 -3.39 8.49 -19.57
C ASP A 105 -3.18 8.56 -18.06
N TRP A 106 -4.23 8.21 -17.30
CA TRP A 106 -4.22 8.28 -15.85
C TRP A 106 -3.70 6.97 -15.26
N THR A 107 -2.66 7.06 -14.43
CA THR A 107 -2.34 6.00 -13.49
C THR A 107 -3.10 6.26 -12.19
N VAL A 108 -3.86 5.28 -11.72
CA VAL A 108 -4.76 5.45 -10.57
C VAL A 108 -4.39 4.48 -9.47
N VAL A 109 -4.02 5.03 -8.32
CA VAL A 109 -3.77 4.27 -7.09
C VAL A 109 -4.97 4.44 -6.17
N VAL A 110 -5.62 3.34 -5.79
CA VAL A 110 -6.70 3.36 -4.80
C VAL A 110 -6.09 3.23 -3.41
N ILE A 111 -6.48 4.14 -2.52
CA ILE A 111 -6.01 4.20 -1.14
C ILE A 111 -7.20 3.91 -0.22
N ASP A 112 -7.15 2.80 0.50
CA ASP A 112 -8.20 2.40 1.43
C ASP A 112 -7.86 2.84 2.86
N THR A 113 -8.60 3.82 3.37
CA THR A 113 -8.49 4.30 4.75
C THR A 113 -9.68 3.88 5.60
N THR A 114 -10.54 2.97 5.15
CA THR A 114 -11.79 2.59 5.84
C THR A 114 -11.57 2.02 7.23
N ALA A 115 -10.39 1.47 7.51
CA ALA A 115 -9.99 1.01 8.84
C ALA A 115 -9.86 2.15 9.88
N PHE A 116 -9.63 3.40 9.44
CA PHE A 116 -9.44 4.57 10.30
C PHE A 116 -10.78 5.26 10.59
N GLY A 117 -11.64 4.60 11.37
CA GLY A 117 -13.04 5.02 11.58
C GLY A 117 -13.22 6.42 12.16
N ASN A 118 -12.24 6.91 12.93
CA ASN A 118 -12.24 8.26 13.53
C ASN A 118 -11.53 9.32 12.69
N GLY A 119 -11.13 8.96 11.47
CA GLY A 119 -10.33 9.81 10.62
C GLY A 119 -8.84 9.78 10.95
N GLY A 120 -8.10 10.67 10.32
CA GLY A 120 -6.65 10.70 10.42
C GLY A 120 -6.04 11.77 9.52
N ILE A 121 -4.71 11.75 9.42
CA ILE A 121 -3.94 12.51 8.45
C ILE A 121 -3.33 11.52 7.48
N LEU A 122 -3.75 11.59 6.22
CA LEU A 122 -3.17 10.85 5.09
C LEU A 122 -1.98 11.64 4.56
N THR A 123 -0.81 11.01 4.53
CA THR A 123 0.42 11.57 3.95
C THR A 123 0.89 10.67 2.80
N ILE A 124 1.20 11.26 1.65
CA ILE A 124 1.72 10.57 0.47
C ILE A 124 3.01 11.27 0.05
N ASP A 125 4.15 10.65 0.33
CA ASP A 125 5.45 11.06 -0.19
C ASP A 125 5.62 10.45 -1.58
N VAL A 126 5.93 11.25 -2.59
CA VAL A 126 6.18 10.77 -3.96
C VAL A 126 7.59 11.12 -4.40
N GLU A 127 8.29 10.13 -4.94
CA GLU A 127 9.57 10.28 -5.62
C GLU A 127 9.34 10.05 -7.12
N ILE A 128 9.76 11.00 -7.95
CA ILE A 128 9.59 10.97 -9.39
C ILE A 128 10.86 10.39 -10.00
N GLY A 129 10.70 9.42 -10.91
CA GLY A 129 11.80 8.83 -11.64
C GLY A 129 12.57 9.86 -12.47
N ARG A 130 13.73 9.47 -12.98
CA ARG A 130 14.68 10.40 -13.63
C ARG A 130 14.53 10.48 -15.16
N GLU A 131 13.55 9.79 -15.74
CA GLU A 131 13.28 9.85 -17.17
C GLU A 131 12.60 11.18 -17.55
N ASP A 132 12.67 11.56 -18.83
CA ASP A 132 12.20 12.84 -19.37
C ASP A 132 10.65 12.96 -19.37
N SER A 133 10.03 13.00 -18.19
CA SER A 133 8.61 13.30 -18.00
C SER A 133 8.34 13.86 -16.60
N GLU A 134 7.77 15.06 -16.54
CA GLU A 134 7.23 15.66 -15.32
C GLU A 134 5.92 14.97 -14.93
N ALA A 135 5.56 15.00 -13.64
CA ALA A 135 4.31 14.43 -13.15
C ALA A 135 3.46 15.42 -12.36
N ALA A 136 2.15 15.28 -12.51
CA ALA A 136 1.17 15.83 -11.59
C ALA A 136 0.44 14.70 -10.85
N PHE A 137 0.33 14.86 -9.54
CA PHE A 137 -0.30 13.92 -8.61
C PHE A 137 -1.52 14.58 -7.98
N TYR A 138 -2.69 14.00 -8.17
CA TYR A 138 -3.97 14.53 -7.70
C TYR A 138 -4.59 13.58 -6.68
N LEU A 139 -4.93 14.08 -5.51
CA LEU A 139 -5.74 13.35 -4.54
C LEU A 139 -7.22 13.65 -4.78
N LEU A 140 -8.04 12.61 -4.85
CA LEU A 140 -9.50 12.70 -5.04
C LEU A 140 -10.22 11.78 -4.06
N ASP A 141 -11.51 12.05 -3.83
CA ASP A 141 -12.39 11.07 -3.19
C ASP A 141 -12.51 9.81 -4.04
N GLY A 142 -12.66 8.65 -3.39
CA GLY A 142 -12.62 7.34 -4.04
C GLY A 142 -13.78 7.09 -5.03
N ASP A 143 -14.88 7.81 -4.92
CA ASP A 143 -16.03 7.72 -5.83
C ASP A 143 -15.88 8.59 -7.08
N LYS A 144 -14.88 9.47 -7.13
CA LYS A 144 -14.66 10.36 -8.28
C LYS A 144 -14.02 9.63 -9.45
N GLU A 145 -14.54 9.90 -10.63
CA GLU A 145 -13.97 9.42 -11.89
C GLU A 145 -13.02 10.47 -12.47
N LEU A 146 -11.91 9.99 -13.04
CA LEU A 146 -10.95 10.83 -13.74
C LEU A 146 -11.34 10.89 -15.21
N SER A 147 -11.55 12.10 -15.73
CA SER A 147 -11.87 12.33 -17.15
C SER A 147 -10.62 12.18 -18.01
N THR A 148 -10.75 11.53 -19.16
CA THR A 148 -9.68 11.44 -20.17
C THR A 148 -9.51 12.72 -20.98
N GLU A 149 -10.46 13.66 -20.87
CA GLU A 149 -10.48 14.92 -21.62
C GLU A 149 -9.96 16.12 -20.79
N GLU A 150 -9.93 15.99 -19.46
CA GLU A 150 -9.52 17.07 -18.56
C GLU A 150 -8.09 16.87 -18.07
N THR A 151 -7.23 17.88 -18.25
CA THR A 151 -5.82 17.88 -17.76
C THR A 151 -5.73 18.06 -16.23
N VAL A 152 -6.74 18.67 -15.62
CA VAL A 152 -6.81 18.94 -14.19
C VAL A 152 -8.20 18.53 -13.70
N PRO A 153 -8.33 17.55 -12.79
CA PRO A 153 -9.61 17.17 -12.24
C PRO A 153 -10.24 18.33 -11.46
N LYS A 154 -11.53 18.60 -11.72
CA LYS A 154 -12.31 19.64 -11.03
C LYS A 154 -12.52 19.29 -9.55
N ASP A 155 -12.79 18.02 -9.27
CA ASP A 155 -13.12 17.50 -7.95
C ASP A 155 -11.89 17.03 -7.14
N LYS A 156 -10.69 17.52 -7.48
CA LYS A 156 -9.49 17.20 -6.69
C LYS A 156 -9.59 17.82 -5.29
N ILE A 157 -9.15 17.06 -4.30
CA ILE A 157 -8.97 17.51 -2.92
C ILE A 157 -7.73 18.41 -2.83
N THR A 158 -6.60 17.89 -3.31
CA THR A 158 -5.31 18.58 -3.36
C THR A 158 -4.42 17.94 -4.42
N TRP A 159 -3.29 18.55 -4.74
CA TRP A 159 -2.37 18.05 -5.74
C TRP A 159 -0.96 18.61 -5.57
N VAL A 160 0.01 17.94 -6.18
CA VAL A 160 1.39 18.40 -6.34
C VAL A 160 1.89 18.14 -7.75
N TRP A 161 2.88 18.91 -8.18
CA TRP A 161 3.63 18.68 -9.42
C TRP A 161 5.13 18.63 -9.11
N GLY A 162 5.86 17.87 -9.91
CA GLY A 162 7.31 17.80 -9.83
C GLY A 162 7.97 17.36 -11.13
N GLU A 163 9.26 17.65 -11.20
CA GLU A 163 10.17 17.34 -12.28
C GLU A 163 10.83 15.98 -12.09
N PRO A 164 11.47 15.40 -13.13
CA PRO A 164 12.24 14.18 -12.98
C PRO A 164 13.27 14.26 -11.86
N GLY A 165 13.25 13.27 -10.95
CA GLY A 165 14.12 13.21 -9.78
C GLY A 165 13.67 14.03 -8.56
N ASP A 166 12.52 14.73 -8.63
CA ASP A 166 11.96 15.42 -7.49
C ASP A 166 11.37 14.48 -6.44
N THR A 167 11.33 14.97 -5.20
CA THR A 167 10.47 14.43 -4.15
C THR A 167 9.38 15.46 -3.82
N ARG A 168 8.14 15.01 -3.67
CA ARG A 168 6.97 15.83 -3.30
C ARG A 168 6.15 15.12 -2.22
N GLN A 169 5.26 15.87 -1.58
CA GLN A 169 4.40 15.34 -0.52
C GLN A 169 2.99 15.90 -0.66
N ILE A 170 1.99 15.03 -0.52
CA ILE A 170 0.58 15.38 -0.32
C ILE A 170 0.21 15.08 1.13
N GLU A 171 -0.44 16.01 1.80
CA GLU A 171 -1.03 15.79 3.12
C GLU A 171 -2.52 16.16 3.10
N HIS A 172 -3.36 15.30 3.67
CA HIS A 172 -4.79 15.52 3.74
C HIS A 172 -5.39 14.97 5.04
N GLY A 173 -6.02 15.84 5.82
CA GLY A 173 -6.80 15.44 6.99
C GLY A 173 -8.21 14.98 6.59
N PHE A 174 -8.65 13.86 7.16
CA PHE A 174 -9.99 13.31 6.96
C PHE A 174 -10.64 12.95 8.30
N ASP A 175 -11.97 12.96 8.35
CA ASP A 175 -12.75 12.81 9.61
C ASP A 175 -13.33 11.41 9.81
N LYS A 176 -13.36 10.59 8.75
CA LYS A 176 -13.81 9.21 8.78
C LYS A 176 -13.13 8.41 7.67
N GLY A 177 -12.74 7.18 7.98
CA GLY A 177 -12.16 6.26 7.02
C GLY A 177 -13.01 6.11 5.77
N GLN A 178 -12.37 6.28 4.61
CA GLN A 178 -12.99 6.21 3.29
C GLN A 178 -11.98 5.75 2.23
N LEU A 179 -12.44 5.59 1.00
CA LEU A 179 -11.55 5.37 -0.14
C LEU A 179 -11.09 6.72 -0.70
N PHE A 180 -9.82 6.82 -1.05
CA PHE A 180 -9.25 7.90 -1.85
C PHE A 180 -8.64 7.35 -3.14
N LYS A 181 -8.44 8.23 -4.11
CA LYS A 181 -7.71 7.95 -5.34
C LYS A 181 -6.55 8.93 -5.47
N LEU A 182 -5.37 8.41 -5.75
CA LEU A 182 -4.25 9.19 -6.25
C LEU A 182 -4.18 9.01 -7.77
N GLY A 183 -4.60 10.03 -8.51
CA GLY A 183 -4.48 10.10 -9.96
C GLY A 183 -3.14 10.71 -10.34
N VAL A 184 -2.39 10.03 -11.19
CA VAL A 184 -1.06 10.45 -11.66
C VAL A 184 -1.08 10.59 -13.16
N ILE A 185 -0.47 11.67 -13.65
CA ILE A 185 -0.37 11.94 -15.08
C ILE A 185 0.97 12.60 -15.43
N GLY A 186 1.50 12.26 -16.61
CA GLY A 186 2.64 12.97 -17.18
C GLY A 186 2.24 14.34 -17.72
N VAL A 187 3.10 15.34 -17.58
CA VAL A 187 2.86 16.68 -18.14
C VAL A 187 3.57 16.83 -19.49
N TRP A 188 2.94 17.54 -20.43
CA TRP A 188 3.49 17.85 -21.75
C TRP A 188 4.76 18.71 -21.63
N VAL A 189 5.93 18.13 -21.85
CA VAL A 189 7.19 18.91 -21.92
C VAL A 189 7.75 18.97 -23.34
N LYS A 190 7.49 17.97 -24.19
CA LYS A 190 7.94 17.90 -25.60
C LYS A 190 6.93 17.11 -26.44
N ASP A 191 6.84 17.35 -27.74
CA ASP A 191 5.91 16.71 -28.70
C ASP A 191 6.11 15.18 -28.89
N GLU A 192 6.78 14.51 -27.95
CA GLU A 192 7.08 13.08 -27.97
C GLU A 192 6.46 12.38 -26.75
N PRO A 193 5.83 11.20 -26.95
CA PRO A 193 5.31 10.42 -25.85
C PRO A 193 6.46 9.98 -24.94
N CYS A 194 6.37 10.39 -23.68
CA CYS A 194 7.36 10.11 -22.65
C CYS A 194 6.75 9.22 -21.57
N ILE A 195 7.56 8.35 -20.97
CA ILE A 195 7.16 7.46 -19.88
C ILE A 195 8.16 7.67 -18.77
N ASN A 196 7.67 7.81 -17.54
CA ASN A 196 8.51 7.85 -16.36
C ASN A 196 7.82 7.09 -15.23
N ALA A 197 8.56 6.80 -14.17
CA ALA A 197 8.09 6.08 -13.01
C ALA A 197 7.88 7.00 -11.82
N PHE A 198 7.12 6.54 -10.84
CA PHE A 198 7.08 7.14 -9.53
C PHE A 198 7.06 6.07 -8.45
N HIS A 199 7.55 6.46 -7.27
CA HIS A 199 7.42 5.70 -6.05
C HIS A 199 6.65 6.55 -5.03
N ALA A 200 5.48 6.10 -4.61
CA ALA A 200 4.63 6.77 -3.64
C ALA A 200 4.61 6.00 -2.32
N LYS A 201 5.11 6.59 -1.24
CA LYS A 201 4.95 6.09 0.13
C LYS A 201 3.76 6.78 0.79
N ILE A 202 2.73 5.99 1.06
CA ILE A 202 1.50 6.39 1.72
C ILE A 202 1.61 6.07 3.21
N SER A 203 1.02 6.90 4.06
CA SER A 203 0.93 6.67 5.50
C SER A 203 -0.31 7.36 6.06
N VAL A 204 -0.84 6.83 7.16
CA VAL A 204 -1.95 7.44 7.89
C VAL A 204 -1.61 7.51 9.37
N VAL A 205 -1.79 8.69 9.96
CA VAL A 205 -1.76 8.89 11.42
C VAL A 205 -3.20 9.07 11.90
N GLU A 206 -3.68 8.17 12.75
CA GLU A 206 -5.05 8.23 13.30
C GLU A 206 -5.21 9.41 14.27
N LYS A 207 -6.44 9.96 14.34
CA LYS A 207 -6.82 11.02 15.29
C LYS A 207 -7.13 10.48 16.69
#